data_AF-A0AAW6WDU2-F1
#
_entry.id   AF-A0AAW6WDU2-F1
#
_cell.length_a   1.000
_cell.length_b   1.000
_cell.length_c   1.000
_cell.angle_alpha   90.00
_cell.angle_beta   90.00
_cell.angle_gamma   90.00
#
_symmetry.space_group_name_H-M   'P 1'
#
loop_
_entity.id
_entity.type
_entity.pdbx_description
1 polymer ?
#
loop_
_entity_poly.entity_id
_entity_poly.type
_entity_poly.pdbx_seq_one_letter_code
_entity_poly.pdbx_strand_id
1 'polypeptide(L)'
;MDLSNLIPKISISDLNAGQKRSCLLSWVAMNLKLRLKDYHTNGGPTAYSTRLWAAGRGKENTRNYMRNLIRDNINLNVLGARDNDEIYEILQEMAEGIVEESLIICEQMFVETRRARTERVREKYWKAVDNLEYLRVVFIIAVSNYAETLIRKGVDIDHALLTIRLGAVKKHQRELRNIWRNYAESEKTIEDLESANNQTETVFNKFEKEYTISEEKLNKLTSEKLLYEMAGDRNIEQLVDIIVDEIRERVTGAIRLIPVDQF
;
A
#
# COMPACT_ATOMS: atom_id res chain seq x y z
N MET A 1 -25.39 19.22 -6.02
CA MET A 1 -26.11 18.76 -4.82
C MET A 1 -25.24 17.70 -4.19
N ASP A 2 -24.78 17.93 -2.97
CA ASP A 2 -23.95 16.95 -2.25
C ASP A 2 -24.86 15.87 -1.68
N LEU A 3 -24.80 14.68 -2.26
CA LEU A 3 -25.62 13.52 -1.88
C LEU A 3 -24.90 12.62 -0.87
N SER A 4 -23.68 12.96 -0.45
CA SER A 4 -22.89 12.15 0.50
C SER A 4 -23.62 11.97 1.85
N ASN A 5 -24.43 12.94 2.25
CA ASN A 5 -25.25 12.91 3.46
C ASN A 5 -26.39 11.87 3.42
N LEU A 6 -26.69 11.28 2.25
CA LEU A 6 -27.71 10.24 2.10
C LEU A 6 -27.14 8.82 2.20
N ILE A 7 -25.80 8.67 2.20
CA ILE A 7 -25.14 7.38 2.30
C ILE A 7 -25.14 6.94 3.76
N PRO A 8 -25.77 5.80 4.11
CA PRO A 8 -25.81 5.34 5.49
C PRO A 8 -24.39 4.99 5.96
N LYS A 9 -24.05 5.44 7.16
CA LYS A 9 -22.75 5.17 7.78
C LYS A 9 -22.77 3.81 8.47
N ILE A 10 -21.73 3.01 8.23
CA ILE A 10 -21.53 1.70 8.86
C ILE A 10 -20.33 1.81 9.79
N SER A 11 -20.42 1.20 10.98
CA SER A 11 -19.27 1.11 11.89
C SER A 11 -18.28 0.06 11.37
N ILE A 12 -16.98 0.27 11.60
CA ILE A 12 -15.95 -0.73 11.24
C ILE A 12 -16.22 -2.06 11.93
N SER A 13 -16.80 -2.02 13.12
CA SER A 13 -17.19 -3.20 13.89
C SER A 13 -18.12 -4.14 13.14
N ASP A 14 -18.98 -3.56 12.31
CA ASP A 14 -20.03 -4.28 11.60
C ASP A 14 -19.52 -4.87 10.28
N LEU A 15 -18.30 -4.50 9.86
CA LEU A 15 -17.68 -5.02 8.65
C LEU A 15 -17.07 -6.40 8.90
N ASN A 16 -17.37 -7.33 7.99
CA ASN A 16 -16.69 -8.62 7.97
C ASN A 16 -15.24 -8.50 7.48
N ALA A 17 -14.45 -9.58 7.59
CA ALA A 17 -13.03 -9.57 7.22
C ALA A 17 -12.79 -9.16 5.75
N GLY A 18 -13.60 -9.66 4.80
CA GLY A 18 -13.51 -9.29 3.39
C GLY A 18 -13.82 -7.82 3.11
N GLN A 19 -14.80 -7.26 3.83
CA GLN A 19 -15.13 -5.83 3.75
C GLN A 19 -14.03 -4.96 4.35
N LYS A 20 -13.46 -5.34 5.50
CA LYS A 20 -12.31 -4.65 6.10
C LYS A 20 -11.11 -4.66 5.15
N ARG A 21 -10.81 -5.82 4.55
CA ARG A 21 -9.80 -5.95 3.49
C ARG A 21 -10.07 -5.01 2.33
N SER A 22 -11.29 -4.98 1.80
CA SER A 22 -11.65 -4.07 0.70
C SER A 22 -11.46 -2.59 1.07
N CYS A 23 -11.87 -2.17 2.27
CA CYS A 23 -11.64 -0.80 2.75
C CYS A 23 -10.15 -0.46 2.82
N LEU A 24 -9.31 -1.38 3.29
CA LEU A 24 -7.85 -1.17 3.38
C LEU A 24 -7.20 -1.06 2.00
N LEU A 25 -7.57 -1.95 1.08
CA LEU A 25 -7.04 -1.90 -0.29
C LEU A 25 -7.51 -0.66 -1.04
N SER A 26 -8.74 -0.21 -0.78
CA SER A 26 -9.26 1.07 -1.29
C SER A 26 -8.51 2.25 -0.70
N TRP A 27 -8.25 2.25 0.61
CA TRP A 27 -7.43 3.28 1.26
C TRP A 27 -6.03 3.35 0.65
N VAL A 28 -5.37 2.20 0.46
CA VAL A 28 -4.06 2.14 -0.20
C VAL A 28 -4.16 2.71 -1.62
N ALA A 29 -5.19 2.32 -2.40
CA ALA A 29 -5.39 2.79 -3.76
C ALA A 29 -5.55 4.31 -3.87
N MET A 30 -6.30 4.91 -2.94
CA MET A 30 -6.51 6.36 -2.84
C MET A 30 -5.27 7.10 -2.34
N ASN A 31 -4.40 6.42 -1.60
CA ASN A 31 -3.18 6.98 -1.03
C ASN A 31 -1.90 6.61 -1.81
N LEU A 32 -2.02 6.08 -3.04
CA LEU A 32 -0.88 5.83 -3.94
C LEU A 32 -0.24 7.16 -4.41
N LYS A 33 0.58 7.80 -3.57
CA LYS A 33 1.37 8.95 -3.99
C LYS A 33 2.61 8.47 -4.75
N LEU A 34 2.76 8.93 -5.99
CA LEU A 34 3.75 8.41 -6.94
C LEU A 34 5.18 8.79 -6.64
N ARG A 35 5.39 9.80 -5.81
CA ARG A 35 6.70 10.08 -5.26
C ARG A 35 6.83 9.41 -3.91
N LEU A 36 7.25 8.14 -3.99
CA LEU A 36 7.90 7.47 -2.90
C LEU A 36 9.05 8.33 -2.30
N LYS A 37 9.67 9.26 -3.02
CA LYS A 37 10.68 10.13 -2.41
C LYS A 37 10.12 11.24 -1.52
N ASP A 38 8.83 11.58 -1.61
CA ASP A 38 8.25 12.78 -0.99
C ASP A 38 7.41 12.50 0.26
N TYR A 39 7.27 11.24 0.69
CA TYR A 39 6.89 10.94 2.07
C TYR A 39 8.09 11.23 2.98
N HIS A 40 8.35 12.52 3.17
CA HIS A 40 9.39 13.00 4.07
C HIS A 40 8.80 13.05 5.47
N THR A 41 9.00 12.01 6.25
CA THR A 41 8.97 12.17 7.69
C THR A 41 10.23 12.95 8.07
N ASN A 42 10.09 14.04 8.83
CA ASN A 42 11.23 14.89 9.21
C ASN A 42 12.34 14.03 9.86
N GLY A 43 13.51 13.98 9.23
CA GLY A 43 14.64 13.15 9.69
C GLY A 43 14.54 11.64 9.39
N GLY A 44 13.42 11.16 8.82
CA GLY A 44 13.13 9.75 8.55
C GLY A 44 13.52 9.25 7.14
N PRO A 45 13.38 7.93 6.88
CA PRO A 45 13.65 7.34 5.57
C PRO A 45 12.74 7.92 4.48
N THR A 46 13.27 8.03 3.26
CA THR A 46 12.41 8.33 2.10
C THR A 46 11.70 7.05 1.70
N ALA A 47 10.47 7.13 1.26
CA ALA A 47 9.75 5.96 0.77
C ALA A 47 10.42 5.29 -0.45
N TYR A 48 11.24 6.01 -1.24
CA TYR A 48 12.08 5.36 -2.25
C TYR A 48 13.08 4.40 -1.60
N SER A 49 13.75 4.85 -0.53
CA SER A 49 14.66 3.98 0.22
C SER A 49 13.91 2.85 0.92
N THR A 50 12.73 3.11 1.47
CA THR A 50 11.84 2.10 2.08
C THR A 50 11.45 1.03 1.06
N ARG A 51 11.01 1.42 -0.14
CA ARG A 51 10.69 0.48 -1.22
C ARG A 51 11.87 -0.42 -1.58
N LEU A 52 13.11 0.08 -1.54
CA LEU A 52 14.28 -0.75 -1.82
C LEU A 52 14.48 -1.86 -0.78
N TRP A 53 14.07 -1.65 0.47
CA TRP A 53 14.12 -2.69 1.50
C TRP A 53 13.02 -3.74 1.34
N ALA A 54 11.84 -3.36 0.85
CA ALA A 54 10.74 -4.30 0.61
C ALA A 54 10.88 -5.04 -0.74
N ALA A 55 11.01 -4.31 -1.85
CA ALA A 55 10.97 -4.84 -3.20
C ALA A 55 12.36 -5.08 -3.83
N GLY A 56 13.43 -4.78 -3.08
CA GLY A 56 14.80 -5.03 -3.52
C GLY A 56 15.28 -4.16 -4.69
N ARG A 57 16.50 -4.46 -5.14
CA ARG A 57 17.17 -3.84 -6.29
C ARG A 57 18.38 -4.66 -6.73
N GLY A 58 18.69 -4.53 -8.02
CA GLY A 58 19.93 -5.06 -8.59
C GLY A 58 19.86 -6.57 -8.79
N LYS A 59 20.93 -7.12 -9.36
CA LYS A 59 21.10 -8.58 -9.48
C LYS A 59 21.87 -9.08 -8.27
N GLU A 60 21.61 -10.32 -7.89
CA GLU A 60 22.38 -11.00 -6.86
C GLU A 60 23.88 -10.96 -7.20
N ASN A 61 24.74 -10.89 -6.19
CA ASN A 61 26.19 -10.73 -6.31
C ASN A 61 26.69 -9.40 -6.93
N THR A 62 25.80 -8.40 -7.09
CA THR A 62 26.23 -7.03 -7.46
C THR A 62 26.41 -6.15 -6.23
N ARG A 63 27.33 -5.17 -6.29
CA ARG A 63 27.60 -4.21 -5.17
C ARG A 63 26.35 -3.49 -4.66
N ASN A 64 25.34 -3.36 -5.51
CA ASN A 64 24.11 -2.61 -5.25
C ASN A 64 22.91 -3.52 -4.99
N TYR A 65 23.14 -4.80 -4.74
CA TYR A 65 22.09 -5.80 -4.52
C TYR A 65 21.37 -5.54 -3.19
N MET A 66 20.03 -5.55 -3.26
CA MET A 66 19.14 -5.62 -2.11
C MET A 66 18.10 -6.68 -2.40
N ARG A 67 17.90 -7.58 -1.43
CA ARG A 67 16.98 -8.70 -1.52
C ARG A 67 15.54 -8.21 -1.73
N ASN A 68 14.76 -8.95 -2.52
CA ASN A 68 13.34 -8.65 -2.74
C ASN A 68 12.50 -9.53 -1.81
N LEU A 69 12.06 -8.97 -0.68
CA LEU A 69 11.34 -9.70 0.36
C LEU A 69 10.00 -10.25 -0.14
N ILE A 70 9.29 -9.50 -1.00
CA ILE A 70 8.03 -9.92 -1.59
C ILE A 70 8.24 -11.16 -2.46
N ARG A 71 9.25 -11.12 -3.33
CA ARG A 71 9.56 -12.26 -4.20
C ARG A 71 10.00 -13.47 -3.38
N ASP A 72 10.78 -13.28 -2.34
CA ASP A 72 11.23 -14.37 -1.48
C ASP A 72 10.08 -15.00 -0.71
N ASN A 73 9.19 -14.19 -0.13
CA ASN A 73 7.99 -14.67 0.56
C ASN A 73 7.07 -15.46 -0.41
N ILE A 74 6.84 -14.97 -1.64
CA ILE A 74 6.11 -15.75 -2.66
C ILE A 74 6.83 -17.06 -2.98
N ASN A 75 8.14 -17.01 -3.23
CA ASN A 75 8.93 -18.20 -3.56
C ASN A 75 8.91 -19.25 -2.42
N LEU A 76 8.91 -18.81 -1.16
CA LEU A 76 8.86 -19.70 0.01
C LEU A 76 7.53 -20.45 0.08
N ASN A 77 6.41 -19.76 -0.18
CA ASN A 77 5.08 -20.37 -0.16
C ASN A 77 4.88 -21.38 -1.30
N VAL A 78 5.42 -21.10 -2.50
CA VAL A 78 5.25 -21.99 -3.65
C VAL A 78 6.33 -23.07 -3.77
N LEU A 79 7.33 -23.11 -2.88
CA LEU A 79 8.49 -24.01 -3.00
C LEU A 79 8.10 -25.50 -2.99
N GLY A 80 7.03 -25.84 -2.27
CA GLY A 80 6.54 -27.21 -2.13
C GLY A 80 5.49 -27.64 -3.15
N ALA A 81 5.07 -26.74 -4.05
CA ALA A 81 4.01 -27.02 -5.01
C ALA A 81 4.44 -28.07 -6.05
N ARG A 82 3.53 -28.97 -6.39
CA ARG A 82 3.74 -30.12 -7.27
C ARG A 82 3.67 -29.75 -8.74
N ASP A 83 2.81 -28.78 -9.07
CA ASP A 83 2.54 -28.34 -10.43
C ASP A 83 2.11 -26.86 -10.47
N ASN A 84 1.83 -26.36 -11.68
CA ASN A 84 1.46 -24.97 -11.88
C ASN A 84 0.05 -24.62 -11.35
N ASP A 85 -0.84 -25.60 -11.23
CA ASP A 85 -2.19 -25.37 -10.74
C ASP A 85 -2.13 -25.14 -9.22
N GLU A 86 -1.37 -25.96 -8.49
CA GLU A 86 -1.11 -25.75 -7.06
C GLU A 86 -0.36 -24.43 -6.81
N ILE A 87 0.59 -24.04 -7.68
CA ILE A 87 1.22 -22.72 -7.61
C ILE A 87 0.17 -21.61 -7.74
N TYR A 88 -0.76 -21.74 -8.70
CA TYR A 88 -1.78 -20.73 -8.92
C TYR A 88 -2.76 -20.64 -7.74
N GLU A 89 -3.17 -21.77 -7.17
CA GLU A 89 -4.01 -21.82 -5.96
C GLU A 89 -3.34 -21.12 -4.77
N ILE A 90 -2.07 -21.43 -4.48
CA ILE A 90 -1.30 -20.76 -3.42
C ILE A 90 -1.23 -19.25 -3.67
N LEU A 91 -0.96 -18.84 -4.92
CA LEU A 91 -0.91 -17.41 -5.24
C LEU A 91 -2.26 -16.71 -5.09
N GLN A 92 -3.38 -17.41 -5.32
CA GLN A 92 -4.73 -16.90 -5.07
C GLN A 92 -5.00 -16.75 -3.56
N GLU A 93 -4.64 -17.75 -2.75
CA GLU A 93 -4.74 -17.65 -1.28
C GLU A 93 -3.92 -16.46 -0.75
N MET A 94 -2.71 -16.25 -1.28
CA MET A 94 -1.87 -15.10 -0.93
C MET A 94 -2.47 -13.77 -1.41
N ALA A 95 -3.26 -13.79 -2.49
CA ALA A 95 -3.99 -12.62 -2.96
C ALA A 95 -5.16 -12.30 -2.02
N GLU A 96 -5.89 -13.30 -1.55
CA GLU A 96 -6.92 -13.15 -0.53
C GLU A 96 -6.33 -12.61 0.78
N GLY A 97 -5.20 -13.15 1.23
CA GLY A 97 -4.43 -12.71 2.42
C GLY A 97 -3.45 -11.56 2.18
N ILE A 98 -3.63 -10.74 1.13
CA ILE A 98 -2.61 -9.75 0.72
C ILE A 98 -2.28 -8.71 1.80
N VAL A 99 -3.22 -8.39 2.70
CA VAL A 99 -2.98 -7.44 3.81
C VAL A 99 -2.01 -8.07 4.81
N GLU A 100 -2.28 -9.31 5.21
CA GLU A 100 -1.45 -10.09 6.14
C GLU A 100 -0.05 -10.33 5.56
N GLU A 101 0.03 -10.74 4.29
CA GLU A 101 1.31 -10.91 3.59
C GLU A 101 2.08 -9.59 3.53
N SER A 102 1.40 -8.47 3.30
CA SER A 102 2.03 -7.15 3.30
C SER A 102 2.56 -6.75 4.68
N LEU A 103 1.88 -7.11 5.77
CA LEU A 103 2.35 -6.88 7.14
C LEU A 103 3.62 -7.70 7.45
N ILE A 104 3.67 -8.95 6.99
CA ILE A 104 4.90 -9.78 7.08
C ILE A 104 6.05 -9.08 6.37
N ILE A 105 5.82 -8.51 5.18
CA ILE A 105 6.84 -7.75 4.46
C ILE A 105 7.26 -6.49 5.20
N CYS A 106 6.32 -5.77 5.83
CA CYS A 106 6.63 -4.60 6.65
C CYS A 106 7.57 -4.97 7.81
N GLU A 107 7.27 -6.05 8.52
CA GLU A 107 8.07 -6.54 9.65
C GLU A 107 9.47 -6.98 9.19
N GLN A 108 9.54 -7.84 8.17
CA GLN A 108 10.81 -8.31 7.62
C GLN A 108 11.69 -7.17 7.10
N MET A 109 11.08 -6.15 6.48
CA MET A 109 11.78 -4.95 6.05
C MET A 109 12.51 -4.28 7.22
N PHE A 110 11.85 -4.10 8.36
CA PHE A 110 12.48 -3.52 9.54
C PHE A 110 13.58 -4.42 10.12
N VAL A 111 13.38 -5.74 10.14
CA VAL A 111 14.42 -6.71 10.54
C VAL A 111 15.67 -6.57 9.66
N GLU A 112 15.52 -6.48 8.34
CA GLU A 112 16.65 -6.30 7.42
C GLU A 112 17.32 -4.92 7.59
N THR A 113 16.54 -3.86 7.85
CA THR A 113 17.13 -2.53 8.10
C THR A 113 17.99 -2.49 9.36
N ARG A 114 17.68 -3.31 10.39
CA ARG A 114 18.53 -3.48 11.58
C ARG A 114 19.84 -4.19 11.28
N ARG A 115 19.90 -4.97 10.20
CA ARG A 115 21.12 -5.64 9.72
C ARG A 115 21.89 -4.81 8.69
N ALA A 116 21.43 -3.59 8.38
CA ALA A 116 22.13 -2.70 7.46
C ALA A 116 23.58 -2.46 7.90
N ARG A 117 24.50 -2.40 6.93
CA ARG A 117 25.94 -2.25 7.17
C ARG A 117 26.29 -1.00 8.00
N THR A 118 25.63 0.11 7.72
CA THR A 118 25.94 1.42 8.33
C THR A 118 25.03 1.70 9.52
N GLU A 119 25.60 2.07 10.66
CA GLU A 119 24.86 2.41 11.88
C GLU A 119 23.84 3.53 11.69
N ARG A 120 24.25 4.61 11.01
CA ARG A 120 23.36 5.72 10.66
C ARG A 120 22.09 5.25 9.92
N VAL A 121 22.18 4.19 9.11
CA VAL A 121 21.01 3.64 8.42
C VAL A 121 20.15 2.87 9.42
N ARG A 122 20.74 2.01 10.26
CA ARG A 122 20.01 1.27 11.30
C ARG A 122 19.22 2.22 12.21
N GLU A 123 19.88 3.26 12.75
CA GLU A 123 19.25 4.26 13.61
C GLU A 123 18.13 5.03 12.92
N LYS A 124 18.35 5.39 11.64
CA LYS A 124 17.37 6.14 10.85
C LYS A 124 16.05 5.39 10.70
N TYR A 125 16.12 4.09 10.42
CA TYR A 125 14.92 3.26 10.31
C TYR A 125 14.33 2.93 11.67
N TRP A 126 15.18 2.72 12.69
CA TRP A 126 14.73 2.45 14.05
C TRP A 126 13.88 3.60 14.63
N LYS A 127 14.37 4.84 14.53
CA LYS A 127 13.60 6.03 14.97
C LYS A 127 12.30 6.22 14.20
N ALA A 128 12.25 5.75 12.94
CA ALA A 128 11.07 5.90 12.11
C ALA A 128 9.97 4.88 12.45
N VAL A 129 10.28 3.78 13.15
CA VAL A 129 9.28 2.79 13.59
C VAL A 129 8.25 3.42 14.54
N ASP A 130 8.62 4.42 15.32
CA ASP A 130 7.70 5.11 16.23
C ASP A 130 6.84 6.20 15.55
N ASN A 131 6.98 6.38 14.23
CA ASN A 131 6.22 7.39 13.49
C ASN A 131 5.07 6.73 12.71
N LEU A 132 3.82 6.92 13.17
CA LEU A 132 2.63 6.34 12.53
C LEU A 132 2.48 6.74 11.06
N GLU A 133 2.75 8.00 10.70
CA GLU A 133 2.71 8.45 9.31
C GLU A 133 3.74 7.69 8.45
N TYR A 134 4.94 7.44 8.99
CA TYR A 134 5.92 6.62 8.30
C TYR A 134 5.43 5.18 8.12
N LEU A 135 4.82 4.57 9.14
CA LEU A 135 4.32 3.20 9.06
C LEU A 135 3.16 3.06 8.07
N ARG A 136 2.25 4.05 7.99
CA ARG A 136 1.23 4.16 6.93
C ARG A 136 1.86 4.08 5.54
N VAL A 137 2.99 4.75 5.34
CA VAL A 137 3.74 4.75 4.08
C VAL A 137 4.40 3.40 3.81
N VAL A 138 4.98 2.79 4.83
CA VAL A 138 5.55 1.43 4.73
C VAL A 138 4.45 0.44 4.30
N PHE A 139 3.26 0.55 4.89
CA PHE A 139 2.11 -0.29 4.55
C PHE A 139 1.64 -0.10 3.10
N ILE A 140 1.49 1.15 2.62
CA ILE A 140 1.18 1.45 1.22
C ILE A 140 2.22 0.82 0.28
N ILE A 141 3.51 0.94 0.60
CA ILE A 141 4.59 0.37 -0.20
C ILE A 141 4.47 -1.15 -0.25
N ALA A 142 4.29 -1.81 0.89
CA ALA A 142 4.18 -3.26 0.95
C ALA A 142 3.00 -3.74 0.11
N VAL A 143 1.79 -3.25 0.39
CA VAL A 143 0.57 -3.65 -0.33
C VAL A 143 0.67 -3.40 -1.83
N SER A 144 1.10 -2.19 -2.24
CA SER A 144 1.17 -1.85 -3.67
C SER A 144 2.18 -2.70 -4.44
N ASN A 145 3.38 -2.95 -3.87
CA ASN A 145 4.40 -3.76 -4.54
C ASN A 145 4.04 -5.25 -4.52
N TYR A 146 3.35 -5.71 -3.48
CA TYR A 146 2.88 -7.08 -3.37
C TYR A 146 1.78 -7.35 -4.41
N ALA A 147 0.76 -6.50 -4.45
CA ALA A 147 -0.32 -6.54 -5.43
C ALA A 147 0.23 -6.50 -6.86
N GLU A 148 1.17 -5.59 -7.15
CA GLU A 148 1.77 -5.52 -8.48
C GLU A 148 2.53 -6.80 -8.84
N THR A 149 3.17 -7.45 -7.87
CA THR A 149 3.90 -8.71 -8.09
C THR A 149 2.94 -9.86 -8.41
N LEU A 150 1.81 -9.96 -7.69
CA LEU A 150 0.77 -10.95 -7.95
C LEU A 150 0.08 -10.72 -9.32
N ILE A 151 -0.31 -9.48 -9.62
CA ILE A 151 -0.92 -9.12 -10.92
C ILE A 151 0.01 -9.48 -12.08
N ARG A 152 1.32 -9.20 -11.97
CA ARG A 152 2.30 -9.57 -13.00
C ARG A 152 2.44 -11.09 -13.19
N LYS A 153 2.08 -11.89 -12.18
CA LYS A 153 2.04 -13.35 -12.25
C LYS A 153 0.70 -13.88 -12.79
N GLY A 154 -0.24 -13.01 -13.16
CA GLY A 154 -1.54 -13.39 -13.71
C GLY A 154 -2.61 -13.65 -12.66
N VAL A 155 -2.38 -13.25 -11.42
CA VAL A 155 -3.30 -13.46 -10.29
C VAL A 155 -4.23 -12.25 -10.18
N ASP A 156 -5.54 -12.51 -10.07
CA ASP A 156 -6.51 -11.48 -9.71
C ASP A 156 -6.45 -11.24 -8.20
N ILE A 157 -6.23 -10.00 -7.77
CA ILE A 157 -6.20 -9.63 -6.35
C ILE A 157 -7.60 -9.39 -5.76
N ASP A 158 -8.63 -9.67 -6.54
CA ASP A 158 -10.03 -9.51 -6.16
C ASP A 158 -10.34 -8.06 -5.71
N HIS A 159 -9.68 -7.05 -6.30
CA HIS A 159 -9.90 -5.65 -5.94
C HIS A 159 -9.72 -4.71 -7.15
N ALA A 160 -10.83 -4.21 -7.69
CA ALA A 160 -10.88 -3.49 -8.96
C ALA A 160 -10.21 -2.11 -8.86
N LEU A 161 -10.53 -1.33 -7.83
CA LEU A 161 -10.00 0.03 -7.63
C LEU A 161 -8.47 0.02 -7.55
N LEU A 162 -7.91 -0.87 -6.71
CA LEU A 162 -6.45 -0.96 -6.54
C LEU A 162 -5.77 -1.40 -7.85
N THR A 163 -6.34 -2.40 -8.53
CA THR A 163 -5.84 -2.88 -9.83
C THR A 163 -5.80 -1.75 -10.87
N ILE A 164 -6.88 -0.99 -10.99
CA ILE A 164 -6.99 0.16 -11.90
C ILE A 164 -5.95 1.23 -11.55
N ARG A 165 -5.85 1.62 -10.28
CA ARG A 165 -4.93 2.67 -9.84
C ARG A 165 -3.47 2.27 -10.03
N LEU A 166 -3.09 1.02 -9.75
CA LEU A 166 -1.74 0.49 -10.05
C LEU A 166 -1.46 0.48 -11.57
N GLY A 167 -2.46 0.11 -12.38
CA GLY A 167 -2.38 0.18 -13.84
C GLY A 167 -2.12 1.61 -14.34
N ALA A 168 -2.82 2.59 -13.77
CA ALA A 168 -2.64 4.00 -14.08
C ALA A 168 -1.25 4.51 -13.67
N VAL A 169 -0.77 4.14 -12.47
CA VAL A 169 0.59 4.46 -11.99
C VAL A 169 1.63 4.01 -13.00
N LYS A 170 1.48 2.81 -13.56
CA LYS A 170 2.39 2.23 -14.56
C LYS A 170 2.28 2.92 -15.91
N LYS A 171 1.06 3.13 -16.43
CA LYS A 171 0.82 3.73 -17.77
C LYS A 171 1.19 5.22 -17.80
N HIS A 172 0.84 5.98 -16.76
CA HIS A 172 1.00 7.44 -16.70
C HIS A 172 2.21 7.88 -15.85
N GLN A 173 3.17 6.99 -15.62
CA GLN A 173 4.31 7.24 -14.73
C GLN A 173 5.06 8.55 -15.01
N ARG A 174 5.18 8.96 -16.29
CA ARG A 174 5.86 10.23 -16.65
C ARG A 174 5.05 11.46 -16.24
N GLU A 175 3.77 11.46 -16.57
CA GLU A 175 2.83 12.55 -16.26
C GLU A 175 2.71 12.72 -14.74
N LEU A 176 2.47 11.62 -14.04
CA LEU A 176 2.41 11.56 -12.59
C LEU A 176 3.72 12.02 -11.93
N ARG A 177 4.89 11.63 -12.47
CA ARG A 177 6.19 12.14 -11.98
C ARG A 177 6.36 13.65 -12.16
N ASN A 178 5.81 14.23 -13.22
CA ASN A 178 5.88 15.67 -13.47
C ASN A 178 5.02 16.46 -12.49
N ILE A 179 3.78 16.02 -12.23
CA ILE A 179 2.87 16.65 -11.24
C ILE A 179 3.59 16.81 -9.90
N TRP A 180 4.07 15.69 -9.37
CA TRP A 180 4.74 15.68 -8.08
C TRP A 180 6.15 16.34 -8.12
N ARG A 181 6.73 16.53 -9.31
CA ARG A 181 7.94 17.36 -9.47
C ARG A 181 7.67 18.82 -9.28
N ASN A 182 6.64 19.32 -9.92
CA ASN A 182 6.23 20.70 -9.80
C ASN A 182 5.89 21.02 -8.33
N TYR A 183 5.19 20.11 -7.63
CA TYR A 183 4.95 20.25 -6.18
C TYR A 183 6.24 20.35 -5.37
N ALA A 184 7.22 19.47 -5.57
CA ALA A 184 8.45 19.51 -4.76
C ALA A 184 9.33 20.74 -5.03
N GLU A 185 9.18 21.35 -6.20
CA GLU A 185 9.84 22.59 -6.62
C GLU A 185 9.05 23.86 -6.21
N SER A 186 7.83 23.70 -5.70
CA SER A 186 6.97 24.78 -5.17
C SER A 186 7.35 25.21 -3.75
N GLU A 187 6.62 26.19 -3.23
CA GLU A 187 6.71 26.62 -1.83
C GLU A 187 6.17 25.56 -0.85
N LYS A 188 5.51 24.50 -1.36
CA LYS A 188 4.92 23.39 -0.59
C LYS A 188 3.85 23.87 0.39
N THR A 189 3.06 24.83 -0.06
CA THR A 189 1.86 25.27 0.65
C THR A 189 0.79 24.18 0.63
N ILE A 190 -0.27 24.37 1.43
CA ILE A 190 -1.44 23.48 1.41
C ILE A 190 -2.09 23.49 0.02
N GLU A 191 -2.18 24.67 -0.61
CA GLU A 191 -2.73 24.83 -1.97
C GLU A 191 -1.91 24.08 -3.02
N ASP A 192 -0.58 24.11 -2.92
CA ASP A 192 0.31 23.36 -3.81
C ASP A 192 0.07 21.84 -3.68
N LEU A 193 -0.14 21.36 -2.46
CA LEU A 193 -0.41 19.95 -2.18
C LEU A 193 -1.78 19.54 -2.73
N GLU A 194 -2.81 20.33 -2.50
CA GLU A 194 -4.16 20.10 -3.03
C GLU A 194 -4.17 20.10 -4.57
N SER A 195 -3.46 21.04 -5.20
CA SER A 195 -3.31 21.09 -6.65
C SER A 195 -2.65 19.81 -7.19
N ALA A 196 -1.58 19.33 -6.56
CA ALA A 196 -0.91 18.10 -6.95
C ALA A 196 -1.81 16.86 -6.78
N ASN A 197 -2.58 16.80 -5.70
CA ASN A 197 -3.56 15.73 -5.47
C ASN A 197 -4.66 15.75 -6.55
N ASN A 198 -5.25 16.92 -6.83
CA ASN A 198 -6.32 17.06 -7.83
C ASN A 198 -5.86 16.68 -9.25
N GLN A 199 -4.65 17.07 -9.64
CA GLN A 199 -4.07 16.67 -10.92
C GLN A 199 -3.82 15.15 -10.96
N THR A 200 -3.35 14.57 -9.86
CA THR A 200 -3.15 13.11 -9.75
C THR A 200 -4.47 12.36 -9.89
N GLU A 201 -5.53 12.80 -9.20
CA GLU A 201 -6.87 12.22 -9.32
C GLU A 201 -7.44 12.37 -10.73
N THR A 202 -7.17 13.47 -11.42
CA THR A 202 -7.58 13.65 -12.82
C THR A 202 -6.97 12.58 -13.73
N VAL A 203 -5.68 12.27 -13.55
CA VAL A 203 -5.00 11.20 -14.31
C VAL A 203 -5.62 9.83 -14.01
N PHE A 204 -5.89 9.55 -12.73
CA PHE A 204 -6.51 8.29 -12.33
C PHE A 204 -7.93 8.13 -12.87
N ASN A 205 -8.77 9.17 -12.76
CA ASN A 205 -10.13 9.15 -13.27
C ASN A 205 -10.19 9.01 -14.79
N LYS A 206 -9.22 9.60 -15.51
CA LYS A 206 -9.08 9.40 -16.95
C LYS A 206 -8.78 7.94 -17.27
N PHE A 207 -7.82 7.33 -16.57
CA PHE A 207 -7.46 5.93 -16.79
C PHE A 207 -8.61 4.97 -16.41
N GLU A 208 -9.31 5.24 -15.32
CA GLU A 208 -10.46 4.44 -14.87
C GLU A 208 -11.54 4.34 -15.97
N LYS A 209 -11.86 5.47 -16.62
CA LYS A 209 -12.81 5.53 -17.74
C LYS A 209 -12.33 4.74 -18.97
N GLU A 210 -11.02 4.70 -19.21
CA GLU A 210 -10.42 3.94 -20.33
C GLU A 210 -10.31 2.44 -20.03
N TYR A 211 -10.13 2.06 -18.76
CA TYR A 211 -9.78 0.70 -18.34
C TYR A 211 -11.00 -0.16 -17.97
N THR A 212 -12.16 0.45 -17.72
CA THR A 212 -13.36 -0.31 -17.35
C THR A 212 -13.93 -1.00 -18.59
N ILE A 213 -13.68 -2.30 -18.70
CA ILE A 213 -13.91 -3.09 -19.92
C ILE A 213 -15.12 -4.03 -19.79
N SER A 214 -15.63 -4.31 -18.58
CA SER A 214 -16.80 -5.16 -18.36
C SER A 214 -17.75 -4.60 -17.28
N GLU A 215 -19.04 -4.95 -17.40
CA GLU A 215 -20.09 -4.61 -16.43
C GLU A 215 -19.78 -5.17 -15.02
N GLU A 216 -19.23 -6.38 -14.96
CA GLU A 216 -18.80 -7.01 -13.70
C GLU A 216 -17.73 -6.19 -12.98
N LYS A 217 -16.69 -5.75 -13.69
CA LYS A 217 -15.63 -4.92 -13.12
C LYS A 217 -16.14 -3.55 -12.71
N LEU A 218 -17.09 -2.99 -13.46
CA LEU A 218 -17.74 -1.73 -13.10
C LEU A 218 -18.56 -1.88 -11.81
N ASN A 219 -19.39 -2.91 -11.70
CA ASN A 219 -20.19 -3.18 -10.51
C ASN A 219 -19.33 -3.38 -9.27
N LYS A 220 -18.22 -4.11 -9.42
CA LYS A 220 -17.25 -4.32 -8.36
C LYS A 220 -16.58 -3.02 -7.92
N LEU A 221 -16.09 -2.22 -8.86
CA LEU A 221 -15.51 -0.91 -8.59
C LEU A 221 -16.49 0.02 -7.86
N THR A 222 -17.76 0.05 -8.31
CA THR A 222 -18.82 0.83 -7.66
C THR A 222 -19.08 0.33 -6.25
N SER A 223 -19.11 -0.98 -6.04
CA SER A 223 -19.33 -1.58 -4.72
C SER A 223 -18.18 -1.28 -3.75
N GLU A 224 -16.93 -1.37 -4.20
CA GLU A 224 -15.74 -1.02 -3.41
C GLU A 224 -15.75 0.46 -2.99
N LYS A 225 -16.05 1.37 -3.92
CA LYS A 225 -16.15 2.81 -3.64
C LYS A 225 -17.28 3.13 -2.67
N LEU A 226 -18.46 2.54 -2.88
CA LEU A 226 -19.61 2.73 -1.99
C LEU A 226 -19.31 2.23 -0.57
N LEU A 227 -18.72 1.04 -0.46
CA LEU A 227 -18.32 0.48 0.84
C LEU A 227 -17.34 1.41 1.57
N TYR A 228 -16.35 1.93 0.85
CA TYR A 228 -15.38 2.89 1.39
C TYR A 228 -16.07 4.18 1.89
N GLU A 229 -17.00 4.74 1.10
CA GLU A 229 -17.78 5.94 1.48
C GLU A 229 -18.71 5.70 2.68
N MET A 230 -19.34 4.53 2.76
CA MET A 230 -20.21 4.11 3.86
C MET A 230 -19.44 3.91 5.17
N ALA A 231 -18.26 3.30 5.12
CA ALA A 231 -17.38 3.14 6.28
C ALA A 231 -16.85 4.50 6.76
N GLY A 232 -16.52 5.39 5.83
CA GLY A 232 -16.10 6.77 6.09
C GLY A 232 -14.61 6.93 6.41
N ASP A 233 -14.00 7.99 5.90
CA ASP A 233 -12.53 8.19 5.93
C ASP A 233 -11.93 8.07 7.34
N ARG A 234 -12.52 8.77 8.32
CA ARG A 234 -12.00 8.77 9.71
C ARG A 234 -11.94 7.37 10.31
N ASN A 235 -12.97 6.57 10.06
CA ASN A 235 -13.04 5.20 10.53
C ASN A 235 -11.94 4.37 9.83
N ILE A 236 -11.85 4.45 8.51
CA ILE A 236 -10.84 3.71 7.75
C ILE A 236 -9.42 4.12 8.17
N GLU A 237 -9.16 5.40 8.42
CA GLU A 237 -7.88 5.88 8.96
C GLU A 237 -7.57 5.28 10.33
N GLN A 238 -8.56 5.13 11.22
CA GLN A 238 -8.39 4.44 12.49
C GLN A 238 -8.05 2.95 12.29
N LEU A 239 -8.73 2.26 11.37
CA LEU A 239 -8.42 0.87 11.04
C LEU A 239 -6.98 0.73 10.54
N VAL A 240 -6.54 1.65 9.67
CA VAL A 240 -5.16 1.71 9.19
C VAL A 240 -4.20 1.95 10.34
N ASP A 241 -4.50 2.90 11.23
CA ASP A 241 -3.66 3.20 12.40
C ASP A 241 -3.47 2.01 13.32
N ILE A 242 -4.53 1.24 13.58
CA ILE A 242 -4.46 0.00 14.36
C ILE A 242 -3.54 -1.01 13.67
N ILE A 243 -3.70 -1.20 12.36
CA ILE A 243 -2.90 -2.14 11.57
C ILE A 243 -1.43 -1.73 11.52
N VAL A 244 -1.13 -0.44 11.42
CA VAL A 244 0.26 0.01 11.39
C VAL A 244 0.90 0.04 12.77
N ASP A 245 0.14 0.27 13.84
CA ASP A 245 0.63 0.14 15.22
C ASP A 245 0.97 -1.32 15.56
N GLU A 246 0.29 -2.30 14.93
CA GLU A 246 0.68 -3.70 15.00
C GLU A 246 2.08 -3.97 14.40
N ILE A 247 2.46 -3.28 13.32
CA ILE A 247 3.84 -3.33 12.79
C ILE A 247 4.81 -2.83 13.86
N ARG A 248 4.49 -1.71 14.51
CA ARG A 248 5.32 -1.12 15.56
C ARG A 248 5.47 -2.07 16.74
N GLU A 249 4.40 -2.64 17.24
CA GLU A 249 4.42 -3.61 18.34
C GLU A 249 5.29 -4.83 17.99
N ARG A 250 5.05 -5.48 16.85
CA ARG A 250 5.81 -6.67 16.44
C ARG A 250 7.30 -6.37 16.26
N VAL A 251 7.64 -5.20 15.72
CA VAL A 251 9.04 -4.81 15.50
C VAL A 251 9.73 -4.41 16.80
N THR A 252 9.07 -3.64 17.67
CA THR A 252 9.70 -3.04 18.87
C THR A 252 9.53 -3.87 20.15
N GLY A 253 8.51 -4.73 20.22
CA GLY A 253 8.04 -5.36 21.46
C GLY A 253 7.32 -4.39 22.40
N ALA A 254 7.04 -3.14 21.97
CA ALA A 254 6.30 -2.18 22.76
C ALA A 254 4.79 -2.47 22.73
N ILE A 255 4.11 -2.21 23.85
CA ILE A 255 2.64 -2.33 23.94
C ILE A 255 1.97 -1.40 22.91
N ARG A 256 0.90 -1.89 22.26
CA ARG A 256 0.07 -1.09 21.34
C ARG A 256 -0.32 0.24 21.95
N LEU A 257 -0.23 1.30 21.15
CA LEU A 257 -0.75 2.63 21.49
C LEU A 257 -2.26 2.72 21.24
N ILE A 258 -2.80 1.86 20.37
CA ILE A 258 -4.21 1.86 19.99
C ILE A 258 -4.87 0.55 20.42
N PRO A 259 -5.88 0.59 21.33
CA PRO A 259 -6.59 -0.60 21.80
C PRO A 259 -7.35 -1.32 20.69
N VAL A 260 -7.34 -2.66 20.74
CA VAL A 260 -8.09 -3.54 19.81
C VAL A 260 -9.60 -3.48 20.10
N ASP A 261 -10.01 -3.07 21.29
CA ASP A 261 -11.40 -3.09 21.76
C ASP A 261 -12.33 -2.04 21.08
N GLN A 262 -11.86 -1.36 20.03
CA GLN A 262 -12.65 -0.44 19.20
C GLN A 262 -13.13 -1.09 17.88
N PHE A 263 -13.09 -2.42 17.81
CA PHE A 263 -13.72 -3.23 16.77
C PHE A 263 -15.13 -3.69 17.12
#